data_AF-A0A838K768-F1
#
_entry.id   AF-A0A838K768-F1
#
_cell.length_a   1.000
_cell.length_b   1.000
_cell.length_c   1.000
_cell.angle_alpha   90.00
_cell.angle_beta   90.00
_cell.angle_gamma   90.00
#
_symmetry.space_group_name_H-M   'P 1'
#
loop_
_entity.id
_entity.type
_entity.pdbx_description
1 polymer ?
#
loop_
_entity_poly.entity_id
_entity_poly.type
_entity_poly.pdbx_seq_one_letter_code
_entity_poly.pdbx_strand_id
1 'polypeptide(L)' 'MNKLDRRVHDEIVMAEIELTGALMIAASEHDGPLNQDELDLLLGVA' A
#
# COMPACT_ATOMS: atom_id res chain seq x y z
N MET A 1 15.27 -18.54 13.26
CA MET A 1 14.43 -17.48 12.66
C MET A 1 13.26 -18.12 11.93
N ASN A 2 12.02 -17.83 12.31
CA ASN A 2 10.82 -18.23 11.59
C ASN A 2 10.78 -17.50 10.22
N LYS A 3 10.24 -18.13 9.16
CA LYS A 3 10.12 -17.52 7.83
C LYS A 3 9.20 -16.28 7.82
N LEU A 4 8.27 -16.19 8.77
CA LEU A 4 7.44 -14.99 8.97
C LEU A 4 8.29 -13.80 9.44
N ASP A 5 9.16 -14.05 10.41
CA ASP A 5 10.08 -13.09 11.04
C ASP A 5 10.99 -12.39 10.02
N ARG A 6 11.54 -13.15 9.06
CA ARG A 6 12.37 -12.58 7.98
C ARG A 6 11.59 -11.69 7.00
N ARG A 7 10.31 -11.96 6.76
CA ARG A 7 9.48 -11.20 5.81
C ARG A 7 9.06 -9.84 6.38
N VAL A 8 8.88 -9.77 7.70
CA VAL A 8 8.56 -8.52 8.41
C VAL A 8 9.78 -7.59 8.50
N HIS A 9 10.99 -8.14 8.35
CA HIS A 9 12.24 -7.37 8.30
C HIS A 9 12.75 -7.13 6.88
N ASP A 10 12.04 -7.61 5.87
CA ASP A 10 12.36 -7.33 4.47
C ASP A 10 11.72 -6.01 4.09
N GLU A 11 12.54 -4.96 3.97
CA GLU A 11 12.09 -3.58 3.72
C GLU A 11 11.24 -3.46 2.44
N ILE A 12 11.50 -4.30 1.44
CA ILE A 12 10.72 -4.32 0.19
C ILE A 12 9.32 -4.87 0.45
N VAL A 13 9.23 -5.98 1.18
CA VAL A 13 7.95 -6.61 1.53
C VAL A 13 7.13 -5.70 2.45
N MET A 14 7.80 -5.02 3.39
CA MET A 14 7.14 -4.06 4.26
C MET A 14 6.58 -2.86 3.49
N ALA A 15 7.35 -2.31 2.54
CA ALA A 15 6.86 -1.24 1.67
C ALA A 15 5.64 -1.67 0.86
N GLU A 16 5.62 -2.91 0.35
CA GLU A 16 4.47 -3.46 -0.38
C GLU A 16 3.22 -3.61 0.51
N ILE A 17 3.40 -4.06 1.76
CA ILE A 17 2.31 -4.19 2.74
C ILE A 17 1.75 -2.80 3.08
N GLU A 18 2.61 -1.83 3.35
CA GLU A 18 2.21 -0.45 3.66
C GLU A 18 1.44 0.18 2.51
N LEU A 19 1.96 0.07 1.28
CA LEU A 19 1.32 0.59 0.08
C LEU A 19 -0.06 -0.05 -0.16
N THR A 20 -0.13 -1.38 -0.04
CA THR A 20 -1.40 -2.11 -0.20
C THR A 20 -2.41 -1.69 0.85
N GLY A 21 -1.98 -1.54 2.12
CA GLY A 21 -2.84 -1.07 3.20
C GLY A 21 -3.37 0.35 2.95
N ALA A 22 -2.51 1.26 2.50
CA ALA A 22 -2.90 2.64 2.17
C ALA A 22 -3.95 2.68 1.04
N LEU A 23 -3.77 1.87 -0.01
CA LEU A 23 -4.74 1.75 -1.12
C LEU A 23 -6.08 1.19 -0.65
N MET A 24 -6.08 0.16 0.21
CA MET A 24 -7.32 -0.42 0.74
C MET A 24 -8.09 0.59 1.60
N ILE A 25 -7.39 1.36 2.44
CA ILE A 25 -8.01 2.41 3.27
C ILE A 25 -8.62 3.48 2.37
N ALA A 26 -7.84 4.04 1.45
CA ALA A 26 -8.30 5.09 0.54
C ALA A 26 -9.52 4.65 -0.28
N ALA A 27 -9.50 3.43 -0.82
CA ALA A 27 -10.64 2.88 -1.55
C ALA A 27 -11.88 2.66 -0.66
N SER A 28 -11.70 2.36 0.62
CA SER A 28 -12.81 2.13 1.56
C SER A 28 -13.48 3.41 2.05
N GLU A 29 -12.74 4.53 2.08
CA GLU A 29 -13.22 5.84 2.54
C GLU A 29 -13.79 6.70 1.39
N HIS A 30 -13.60 6.28 0.15
CA HIS A 30 -14.04 7.00 -1.03
C HIS A 30 -15.43 6.53 -1.50
N ASP A 31 -16.31 7.46 -1.86
CA ASP A 31 -17.70 7.19 -2.30
C ASP A 31 -17.80 6.57 -3.72
N GLY A 32 -16.74 5.94 -4.20
CA GLY A 32 -16.60 5.34 -5.53
C GLY A 32 -15.18 4.84 -5.79
N PRO A 33 -14.85 4.38 -7.01
CA PRO A 33 -13.47 4.07 -7.36
C PRO A 33 -12.57 5.30 -7.27
N LEU A 34 -11.32 5.12 -6.83
CA LEU A 34 -10.28 6.16 -6.94
C LEU A 34 -10.03 6.46 -8.41
N ASN A 35 -9.84 7.74 -8.74
CA ASN A 35 -9.41 8.16 -10.06
C ASN A 35 -7.88 8.06 -10.20
N GLN A 36 -7.37 8.23 -11.43
CA GLN A 36 -5.95 8.05 -11.72
C GLN A 36 -5.05 9.03 -10.95
N ASP A 37 -5.45 10.29 -10.82
CA ASP A 37 -4.66 11.31 -10.13
C ASP A 37 -4.54 11.00 -8.62
N GLU A 38 -5.61 10.46 -8.03
CA GLU A 38 -5.62 10.02 -6.63
C GLU A 38 -4.71 8.80 -6.41
N LEU A 39 -4.72 7.86 -7.35
CA LEU A 39 -3.82 6.71 -7.34
C LEU A 39 -2.36 7.15 -7.50
N ASP A 40 -2.07 8.07 -8.42
CA ASP A 40 -0.70 8.54 -8.69
C ASP A 40 -0.12 9.27 -7.47
N LEU A 41 -0.95 10.03 -6.75
CA LEU A 41 -0.55 10.66 -5.49
C LEU A 41 -0.23 9.62 -4.41
N LEU A 42 -1.05 8.57 -4.25
CA LEU A 42 -0.85 7.50 -3.28
C LEU A 42 0.39 6.65 -3.60
N LEU A 43 0.66 6.43 -4.88
CA LEU A 43 1.83 5.70 -5.36
C LEU A 43 3.09 6.57 -5.38
N GLY A 44 2.97 7.88 -5.18
CA GLY A 44 4.08 8.84 -5.22
C GLY A 44 4.71 9.01 -6.61
N VAL A 45 3.90 8.83 -7.66
CA VAL A 45 4.33 8.91 -9.07
C VAL A 45 3.79 10.15 -9.81
N ALA A 46 3.12 11.05 -9.08
CA ALA A 46 2.61 12.33 -9.54
C ALA A 46 3.71 13.41 -9.70
#